data_AF-K7F2S2-F1
#
_entry.id   AF-K7F2S2-F1
#
_cell.length_a   1.000
_cell.length_b   1.000
_cell.length_c   1.000
_cell.angle_alpha   90.00
_cell.angle_beta   90.00
_cell.angle_gamma   90.00
#
_symmetry.space_group_name_H-M   'P 1'
#
loop_
_entity.id
_entity.type
_entity.pdbx_description
1 polymer ?
#
loop_
_entity_poly.entity_id
_entity_poly.type
_entity_poly.pdbx_seq_one_letter_code
_entity_poly.pdbx_strand_id
1 'polypeptide(L)'
;MDLGKAKLLLWARMLMLWGMFNLPLPVASGEIPGSSPPSLLGREFITAFMQNDLQPTLSSDFRLLITAYDPATLITISMKKPALRVSVQASAGQTVTVKIPPNAEMTGSTVFDNTVVVRADSDISVLLFNSKSNSADTTPVYPVHSLGTEYYVITPTVGTDRYREFAIVAWEGPTTVEVYLKGAVIFQGKTHARGSKLTIKLEAHQAAQLQSPVDVSGTRIVSQKPVAVYVGHTCVTRATQCDHVSEQLLPVSSWGTSFIVPSLSSERQHDFLYVATSQTTQVEVQSGRSKISRALTAEQ
;
A
#
# COMPACT_ATOMS: atom_id res chain seq x y z
N MET A 1 -15.53 -24.44 37.07
CA MET A 1 -14.56 -23.99 38.10
C MET A 1 -14.20 -22.55 37.77
N ASP A 2 -13.93 -21.76 38.80
CA ASP A 2 -14.14 -20.30 38.80
C ASP A 2 -12.83 -19.53 39.06
N LEU A 3 -12.91 -18.20 38.95
CA LEU A 3 -11.89 -17.16 39.10
C LEU A 3 -10.87 -17.02 37.93
N GLY A 4 -10.48 -15.82 37.52
CA GLY A 4 -10.74 -14.51 38.14
C GLY A 4 -10.80 -13.32 37.17
N LYS A 5 -11.58 -12.30 37.54
CA LYS A 5 -11.62 -10.99 36.90
C LYS A 5 -10.42 -10.15 37.36
N ALA A 6 -9.67 -9.53 36.45
CA ALA A 6 -8.89 -8.32 36.76
C ALA A 6 -8.59 -7.46 35.52
N LYS A 7 -9.14 -6.25 35.54
CA LYS A 7 -8.68 -4.99 34.92
C LYS A 7 -7.56 -5.09 33.84
N LEU A 8 -7.99 -5.06 32.58
CA LEU A 8 -7.88 -3.87 31.72
C LEU A 8 -6.51 -3.18 31.70
N LEU A 9 -5.77 -3.24 30.55
CA LEU A 9 -5.29 -2.02 29.86
C LEU A 9 -4.57 -2.13 28.48
N LEU A 10 -4.64 -1.02 27.73
CA LEU A 10 -3.89 -0.67 26.51
C LEU A 10 -2.41 -0.31 26.80
N TRP A 11 -1.46 -0.16 25.87
CA TRP A 11 -1.44 -0.04 24.40
C TRP A 11 -0.25 -0.90 23.86
N ALA A 12 0.17 -1.02 22.59
CA ALA A 12 -0.20 -0.49 21.26
C ALA A 12 0.37 -1.47 20.18
N ARG A 13 0.11 -1.42 18.86
CA ARG A 13 -0.77 -0.61 18.00
C ARG A 13 -1.50 -1.52 16.99
N MET A 14 -2.76 -1.23 16.73
CA MET A 14 -3.50 -1.38 15.46
C MET A 14 -4.57 -0.26 15.47
N LEU A 15 -5.47 -0.14 14.48
CA LEU A 15 -6.48 0.93 14.43
C LEU A 15 -7.25 1.11 15.76
N MET A 16 -7.50 2.38 16.13
CA MET A 16 -8.13 2.79 17.39
C MET A 16 -9.48 3.48 17.18
N LEU A 17 -10.49 3.04 17.94
CA LEU A 17 -11.64 3.82 18.38
C LEU A 17 -11.57 3.91 19.91
N TRP A 18 -11.91 5.08 20.48
CA TRP A 18 -11.61 5.38 21.88
C TRP A 18 -12.50 4.65 22.90
N GLY A 19 -11.87 4.13 23.96
CA GLY A 19 -12.47 3.67 25.21
C GLY A 19 -11.36 3.54 26.26
N MET A 20 -11.49 4.23 27.40
CA MET A 20 -10.36 4.48 28.33
C MET A 20 -9.75 3.22 28.98
N PHE A 21 -8.48 3.31 29.39
CA PHE A 21 -8.00 3.28 30.80
C PHE A 21 -6.44 3.47 30.86
N ASN A 22 -5.81 3.65 32.05
CA ASN A 22 -4.34 3.82 32.31
C ASN A 22 -3.60 2.73 33.19
N LEU A 23 -2.56 2.04 32.67
CA LEU A 23 -1.53 1.17 33.30
C LEU A 23 -0.33 1.03 32.32
N PRO A 24 0.92 0.98 32.80
CA PRO A 24 2.09 0.76 31.95
C PRO A 24 2.44 -0.72 31.84
N LEU A 25 2.76 -1.20 30.63
CA LEU A 25 3.54 -2.41 30.40
C LEU A 25 4.93 -2.02 29.86
N PRO A 26 6.03 -2.62 30.36
CA PRO A 26 7.37 -2.31 29.88
C PRO A 26 7.61 -2.97 28.51
N VAL A 27 7.62 -2.16 27.45
CA VAL A 27 8.08 -2.61 26.13
C VAL A 27 9.60 -2.65 26.14
N ALA A 28 10.18 -3.85 26.17
CA ALA A 28 11.61 -4.03 25.96
C ALA A 28 11.93 -3.76 24.47
N SER A 29 12.55 -2.62 24.19
CA SER A 29 13.03 -2.24 22.86
C SER A 29 14.29 -3.04 22.50
N GLY A 30 14.12 -4.27 22.05
CA GLY A 30 15.17 -5.02 21.36
C GLY A 30 15.37 -4.45 19.96
N GLU A 31 16.43 -3.68 19.75
CA GLU A 31 16.82 -3.23 18.42
C GLU A 31 17.28 -4.44 17.59
N ILE A 32 16.56 -4.71 16.49
CA ILE A 32 16.96 -5.72 15.50
C ILE A 32 17.97 -5.04 14.55
N PRO A 33 19.24 -5.49 14.48
CA PRO A 33 20.21 -4.91 13.56
C PRO A 33 19.89 -5.32 12.12
N GLY A 34 19.82 -4.37 11.17
CA GLY A 34 19.82 -4.69 9.74
C GLY A 34 19.13 -3.69 8.82
N SER A 35 18.07 -3.02 9.27
CA SER A 35 17.36 -2.00 8.48
C SER A 35 16.49 -1.12 9.36
N SER A 36 16.67 0.20 9.32
CA SER A 36 15.67 1.13 9.84
C SER A 36 14.39 1.02 9.01
N PRO A 37 13.19 0.85 9.61
CA PRO A 37 11.96 0.85 8.83
C PRO A 37 11.80 2.20 8.11
N PRO A 38 11.31 2.23 6.87
CA PRO A 38 11.16 3.46 6.12
C PRO A 38 10.21 4.42 6.83
N SER A 39 10.59 5.70 6.84
CA SER A 39 9.81 6.74 7.52
C SER A 39 8.44 6.89 6.86
N LEU A 40 7.40 6.89 7.68
CA LEU A 40 6.05 7.36 7.33
C LEU A 40 5.90 8.88 7.48
N LEU A 41 6.90 9.55 8.05
CA LEU A 41 6.95 11.00 8.21
C LEU A 41 7.70 11.63 7.05
N GLY A 42 7.12 12.69 6.48
CA GLY A 42 7.77 13.51 5.46
C GLY A 42 6.89 14.70 5.07
N ARG A 43 7.30 15.41 4.01
CA ARG A 43 6.66 16.67 3.58
C ARG A 43 6.03 16.61 2.21
N GLU A 44 6.44 15.66 1.39
CA GLU A 44 5.98 15.51 0.02
C GLU A 44 5.58 14.05 -0.21
N PHE A 45 4.39 13.86 -0.78
CA PHE A 45 3.77 12.56 -1.02
C PHE A 45 3.07 12.58 -2.37
N ILE A 46 3.05 11.42 -3.01
CA ILE A 46 2.20 11.17 -4.18
C ILE A 46 1.50 9.84 -4.03
N THR A 47 0.22 9.81 -4.41
CA THR A 47 -0.62 8.63 -4.31
C THR A 47 -1.64 8.59 -5.45
N ALA A 48 -2.27 7.45 -5.65
CA ALA A 48 -3.32 7.25 -6.62
C ALA A 48 -4.36 6.25 -6.08
N PHE A 49 -5.63 6.44 -6.45
CA PHE A 49 -6.70 5.55 -6.03
C PHE A 49 -6.84 4.43 -7.06
N MET A 50 -6.37 3.23 -6.72
CA MET A 50 -6.57 2.04 -7.58
C MET A 50 -8.05 1.69 -7.71
N GLN A 51 -8.39 0.88 -8.72
CA GLN A 51 -9.77 0.55 -9.04
C GLN A 51 -10.42 -0.35 -7.99
N ASN A 52 -11.45 0.18 -7.33
CA ASN A 52 -12.26 -0.58 -6.38
C ASN A 52 -13.50 -1.14 -7.10
N ASP A 53 -13.60 -2.47 -7.26
CA ASP A 53 -14.61 -3.18 -8.05
C ASP A 53 -14.65 -2.80 -9.55
N LEU A 54 -15.33 -3.60 -10.38
CA LEU A 54 -15.43 -3.36 -11.82
C LEU A 54 -16.34 -2.19 -12.20
N GLN A 55 -17.28 -1.79 -11.33
CA GLN A 55 -18.23 -0.72 -11.64
C GLN A 55 -17.66 0.66 -11.27
N PRO A 56 -17.46 1.57 -12.25
CA PRO A 56 -17.18 2.96 -11.94
C PRO A 56 -18.44 3.57 -11.32
N THR A 57 -18.28 4.27 -10.19
CA THR A 57 -19.38 4.97 -9.53
C THR A 57 -18.92 6.32 -9.00
N LEU A 58 -19.84 7.29 -8.99
CA LEU A 58 -19.64 8.60 -8.35
C LEU A 58 -19.99 8.56 -6.85
N SER A 59 -20.41 7.40 -6.32
CA SER A 59 -20.74 7.18 -4.90
C SER A 59 -19.56 6.71 -4.04
N SER A 60 -18.33 6.92 -4.48
CA SER A 60 -17.10 6.55 -3.76
C SER A 60 -16.76 7.58 -2.66
N ASP A 61 -16.34 7.12 -1.48
CA ASP A 61 -15.81 7.98 -0.40
C ASP A 61 -14.28 7.85 -0.36
N PHE A 62 -13.61 8.66 -1.18
CA PHE A 62 -12.15 8.73 -1.22
C PHE A 62 -11.64 9.82 -0.29
N ARG A 63 -10.71 9.46 0.60
CA ARG A 63 -10.22 10.38 1.64
C ARG A 63 -8.72 10.22 1.85
N LEU A 64 -8.07 11.33 2.17
CA LEU A 64 -6.76 11.34 2.80
C LEU A 64 -6.93 11.73 4.26
N LEU A 65 -6.43 10.91 5.18
CA LEU A 65 -6.30 11.23 6.59
C LEU A 65 -4.85 11.66 6.81
N ILE A 66 -4.66 12.93 7.16
CA ILE A 66 -3.33 13.55 7.24
C ILE A 66 -3.09 14.00 8.68
N THR A 67 -2.08 13.45 9.34
CA THR A 67 -1.72 13.80 10.72
C THR A 67 -0.50 14.71 10.71
N ALA A 68 -0.59 15.85 11.39
CA ALA A 68 0.53 16.78 11.60
C ALA A 68 1.20 16.56 12.96
N TYR A 69 2.48 16.92 13.04
CA TYR A 69 3.30 16.75 14.24
C TYR A 69 3.82 18.07 14.82
N ASP A 70 3.80 19.15 14.03
CA ASP A 70 4.21 20.50 14.45
C ASP A 70 3.01 21.38 14.84
N PRO A 71 3.19 22.43 15.67
CA PRO A 71 2.08 23.23 16.21
C PRO A 71 1.17 23.89 15.16
N ALA A 72 1.72 24.21 14.00
CA ALA A 72 0.99 24.71 12.84
C ALA A 72 1.68 24.21 11.57
N THR A 73 1.00 23.34 10.82
CA THR A 73 1.47 22.80 9.54
C THR A 73 0.48 23.19 8.44
N LEU A 74 0.98 23.83 7.37
CA LEU A 74 0.21 24.13 6.17
C LEU A 74 0.35 23.00 5.15
N ILE A 75 -0.77 22.35 4.83
CA ILE A 75 -0.82 21.18 3.96
C ILE A 75 -1.58 21.54 2.69
N THR A 76 -0.98 21.32 1.52
CA THR A 76 -1.60 21.53 0.20
C THR A 76 -1.77 20.19 -0.53
N ILE A 77 -3.01 19.90 -0.90
CA ILE A 77 -3.43 18.72 -1.66
C ILE A 77 -3.80 19.18 -3.06
N SER A 78 -3.34 18.47 -4.10
CA SER A 78 -3.58 18.85 -5.49
C SER A 78 -3.71 17.67 -6.45
N MET A 79 -4.44 17.89 -7.54
CA MET A 79 -4.62 16.96 -8.66
C MET A 79 -4.56 17.71 -9.99
N LYS A 80 -4.07 17.03 -11.03
CA LYS A 80 -4.00 17.55 -12.41
C LYS A 80 -5.31 17.34 -13.18
N LYS A 81 -5.94 16.17 -13.05
CA LYS A 81 -7.27 15.86 -13.61
C LYS A 81 -8.16 15.14 -12.57
N PRO A 82 -9.36 15.65 -12.24
CA PRO A 82 -9.78 17.05 -12.43
C PRO A 82 -8.76 18.00 -11.77
N ALA A 83 -8.71 19.25 -12.24
CA ALA A 83 -7.87 20.25 -11.60
C ALA A 83 -8.40 20.54 -10.19
N LEU A 84 -7.62 20.18 -9.17
CA LEU A 84 -7.96 20.37 -7.77
C LEU A 84 -6.76 20.99 -7.05
N ARG A 85 -7.02 21.97 -6.17
CA ARG A 85 -6.06 22.44 -5.18
C ARG A 85 -6.80 22.86 -3.92
N VAL A 86 -6.45 22.24 -2.80
CA VAL A 86 -7.02 22.49 -1.47
C VAL A 86 -5.88 22.69 -0.51
N SER A 87 -5.97 23.69 0.36
CA SER A 87 -5.03 23.87 1.47
C SER A 87 -5.78 23.77 2.79
N VAL A 88 -5.18 23.07 3.75
CA VAL A 88 -5.68 22.90 5.12
C VAL A 88 -4.57 23.18 6.11
N GLN A 89 -4.92 23.55 7.33
CA GLN A 89 -3.97 23.63 8.45
C GLN A 89 -4.29 22.54 9.47
N ALA A 90 -3.24 22.02 10.11
CA ALA A 90 -3.34 21.08 11.21
C ALA A 90 -2.30 21.41 12.28
N SER A 91 -2.66 21.20 13.54
CA SER A 91 -1.74 21.31 14.69
C SER A 91 -1.19 19.94 15.11
N ALA A 92 -0.19 19.95 15.99
CA ALA A 92 0.49 18.74 16.48
C ALA A 92 -0.50 17.71 17.04
N GLY A 93 -0.45 16.48 16.51
CA GLY A 93 -1.35 15.38 16.86
C GLY A 93 -2.75 15.45 16.24
N GLN A 94 -3.09 16.51 15.51
CA GLN A 94 -4.36 16.62 14.81
C GLN A 94 -4.31 15.83 13.50
N THR A 95 -5.34 15.00 13.27
CA THR A 95 -5.60 14.39 11.96
C THR A 95 -6.70 15.15 11.23
N VAL A 96 -6.41 15.67 10.05
CA VAL A 96 -7.39 16.30 9.15
C VAL A 96 -7.81 15.31 8.06
N THR A 97 -9.12 15.25 7.78
CA THR A 97 -9.68 14.38 6.74
C THR A 97 -10.02 15.22 5.51
N VAL A 98 -9.31 14.98 4.40
CA VAL A 98 -9.52 15.67 3.12
C VAL A 98 -10.26 14.72 2.17
N LYS A 99 -11.45 15.11 1.72
CA LYS A 99 -12.19 14.37 0.69
C LYS A 99 -11.56 14.60 -0.68
N ILE A 100 -11.41 13.52 -1.43
CA ILE A 100 -10.91 13.48 -2.80
C ILE A 100 -12.09 13.17 -3.73
N PRO A 101 -12.22 13.84 -4.90
CA PRO A 101 -13.33 13.58 -5.82
C PRO A 101 -13.27 12.13 -6.38
N PRO A 102 -14.42 11.47 -6.63
CA PRO A 102 -14.47 10.12 -7.21
C PRO A 102 -13.69 9.96 -8.53
N ASN A 103 -13.46 11.05 -9.27
CA ASN A 103 -12.64 11.07 -10.48
C ASN A 103 -11.14 10.77 -10.25
N ALA A 104 -10.69 10.63 -9.00
CA ALA A 104 -9.35 10.15 -8.66
C ALA A 104 -9.18 8.63 -8.89
N GLU A 105 -10.26 7.86 -9.06
CA GLU A 105 -10.18 6.42 -9.35
C GLU A 105 -9.52 6.18 -10.71
N MET A 106 -8.46 5.37 -10.72
CA MET A 106 -7.83 4.86 -11.94
C MET A 106 -8.66 3.69 -12.47
N THR A 107 -9.79 3.95 -13.14
CA THR A 107 -10.61 2.88 -13.72
C THR A 107 -9.96 2.29 -14.98
N GLY A 108 -9.71 0.98 -14.98
CA GLY A 108 -9.16 0.21 -16.08
C GLY A 108 -7.64 0.10 -16.08
N SER A 109 -7.06 -0.29 -17.21
CA SER A 109 -5.63 -0.55 -17.36
C SER A 109 -5.00 0.33 -18.44
N THR A 110 -4.47 1.48 -18.02
CA THR A 110 -3.92 2.54 -18.89
C THR A 110 -3.05 3.52 -18.08
N VAL A 111 -2.64 4.63 -18.70
CA VAL A 111 -1.98 5.77 -18.06
C VAL A 111 -3.02 6.83 -17.66
N PHE A 112 -2.84 7.43 -16.47
CA PHE A 112 -3.74 8.40 -15.86
C PHE A 112 -3.00 9.68 -15.40
N ASP A 113 -3.72 10.80 -15.37
CA ASP A 113 -3.28 12.11 -14.85
C ASP A 113 -4.01 12.50 -13.54
N ASN A 114 -4.66 11.56 -12.87
CA ASN A 114 -5.53 11.80 -11.69
C ASN A 114 -4.86 11.45 -10.35
N THR A 115 -3.53 11.39 -10.31
CA THR A 115 -2.75 11.23 -9.08
C THR A 115 -2.99 12.39 -8.12
N VAL A 116 -2.97 12.12 -6.82
CA VAL A 116 -3.04 13.13 -5.77
C VAL A 116 -1.64 13.41 -5.23
N VAL A 117 -1.27 14.69 -5.20
CA VAL A 117 -0.01 15.18 -4.63
C VAL A 117 -0.30 15.94 -3.34
N VAL A 118 0.39 15.59 -2.26
CA VAL A 118 0.37 16.30 -0.98
C VAL A 118 1.72 16.94 -0.72
N ARG A 119 1.74 18.22 -0.39
CA ARG A 119 2.94 18.95 0.09
C ARG A 119 2.64 19.67 1.40
N ALA A 120 3.57 19.65 2.34
CA ALA A 120 3.50 20.35 3.62
C ALA A 120 4.81 21.13 3.88
N ASP A 121 4.76 22.12 4.76
CA ASP A 121 5.92 22.88 5.24
C ASP A 121 6.71 22.12 6.34
N SER A 122 5.98 21.39 7.18
CA SER A 122 6.48 20.51 8.24
C SER A 122 6.12 19.04 8.02
N ASP A 123 6.73 18.15 8.82
CA ASP A 123 6.55 16.70 8.66
C ASP A 123 5.13 16.25 9.06
N ILE A 124 4.53 15.44 8.19
CA ILE A 124 3.19 14.85 8.32
C ILE A 124 3.26 13.34 8.06
N SER A 125 2.21 12.62 8.41
CA SER A 125 1.94 11.26 7.91
C SER A 125 0.62 11.23 7.15
N VAL A 126 0.55 10.49 6.04
CA VAL A 126 -0.64 10.39 5.19
C VAL A 126 -1.15 8.94 5.15
N LEU A 127 -2.44 8.75 5.37
CA LEU A 127 -3.16 7.48 5.18
C LEU A 127 -4.22 7.69 4.07
N LEU A 128 -4.22 6.84 3.05
CA LEU A 128 -5.25 6.82 2.02
C LEU A 128 -6.39 5.91 2.46
N PHE A 129 -7.63 6.34 2.22
CA PHE A 129 -8.85 5.55 2.43
C PHE A 129 -9.65 5.48 1.12
N ASN A 130 -9.78 4.27 0.56
CA ASN A 130 -10.52 3.98 -0.67
C ASN A 130 -11.79 3.19 -0.30
N SER A 131 -12.98 3.73 -0.54
CA SER A 131 -14.23 3.00 -0.28
C SER A 131 -15.34 3.24 -1.28
N LYS A 132 -16.11 2.17 -1.50
CA LYS A 132 -17.41 2.10 -2.18
C LYS A 132 -18.39 1.36 -1.25
N SER A 133 -19.67 1.29 -1.64
CA SER A 133 -20.78 0.86 -0.77
C SER A 133 -20.62 -0.50 -0.08
N ASN A 134 -19.86 -1.44 -0.65
CA ASN A 134 -19.66 -2.79 -0.11
C ASN A 134 -18.16 -3.18 0.01
N SER A 135 -17.26 -2.19 -0.03
CA SER A 135 -15.81 -2.39 -0.16
C SER A 135 -15.05 -1.21 0.45
N ALA A 136 -14.11 -1.44 1.35
CA ALA A 136 -13.31 -0.37 1.94
C ALA A 136 -11.90 -0.84 2.29
N ASP A 137 -10.92 0.01 2.05
CA ASP A 137 -9.52 -0.29 2.30
C ASP A 137 -8.71 0.95 2.71
N THR A 138 -7.61 0.73 3.41
CA THR A 138 -6.68 1.77 3.86
C THR A 138 -5.23 1.35 3.70
N THR A 139 -4.42 2.21 3.09
CA THR A 139 -2.97 2.00 2.97
C THR A 139 -2.19 3.24 3.39
N PRO A 140 -1.07 3.10 4.11
CA PRO A 140 -0.17 4.22 4.38
C PRO A 140 0.42 4.75 3.08
N VAL A 141 0.51 6.08 2.95
CA VAL A 141 1.22 6.70 1.83
C VAL A 141 2.63 7.06 2.27
N TYR A 142 3.63 6.41 1.67
CA TYR A 142 5.03 6.70 1.97
C TYR A 142 5.48 8.03 1.33
N PRO A 143 6.31 8.83 2.04
CA PRO A 143 6.83 10.09 1.51
C PRO A 143 7.79 9.85 0.35
N VAL A 144 7.94 10.84 -0.54
CA VAL A 144 8.70 10.70 -1.80
C VAL A 144 10.17 10.32 -1.60
N HIS A 145 10.77 10.67 -0.47
CA HIS A 145 12.15 10.30 -0.12
C HIS A 145 12.32 8.82 0.28
N SER A 146 11.23 8.12 0.60
CA SER A 146 11.20 6.67 0.88
C SER A 146 10.90 5.83 -0.37
N LEU A 147 10.72 6.46 -1.53
CA LEU A 147 10.49 5.78 -2.81
C LEU A 147 11.81 5.35 -3.45
N GLY A 148 11.78 4.31 -4.27
CA GLY A 148 12.95 3.76 -4.94
C GLY A 148 12.67 3.36 -6.38
N THR A 149 13.60 2.62 -6.96
CA THR A 149 13.63 2.32 -8.41
C THR A 149 13.43 0.84 -8.74
N GLU A 150 13.31 -0.04 -7.74
CA GLU A 150 13.11 -1.48 -7.95
C GLU A 150 12.08 -2.04 -6.97
N TYR A 151 11.11 -2.78 -7.51
CA TYR A 151 10.00 -3.39 -6.77
C TYR A 151 9.66 -4.78 -7.33
N TYR A 152 9.10 -5.64 -6.48
CA TYR A 152 8.48 -6.91 -6.89
C TYR A 152 7.00 -6.89 -6.50
N VAL A 153 6.14 -7.10 -7.49
CA VAL A 153 4.69 -7.18 -7.29
C VAL A 153 4.35 -8.44 -6.49
N ILE A 154 3.42 -8.30 -5.53
CA ILE A 154 2.77 -9.41 -4.83
C ILE A 154 1.27 -9.15 -4.93
N THR A 155 0.49 -10.12 -5.42
CA THR A 155 -0.97 -9.99 -5.52
C THR A 155 -1.65 -11.14 -4.79
N PRO A 156 -2.66 -10.88 -3.94
CA PRO A 156 -3.42 -11.95 -3.28
C PRO A 156 -3.97 -12.95 -4.31
N THR A 157 -3.60 -14.22 -4.15
CA THR A 157 -4.08 -15.29 -5.04
C THR A 157 -5.46 -15.80 -4.65
N VAL A 158 -5.87 -15.56 -3.40
CA VAL A 158 -7.21 -15.83 -2.85
C VAL A 158 -8.23 -14.81 -3.37
N GLY A 159 -9.44 -15.26 -3.71
CA GLY A 159 -10.54 -14.39 -4.12
C GLY A 159 -11.20 -14.81 -5.42
N THR A 160 -11.67 -13.82 -6.17
CA THR A 160 -12.57 -13.97 -7.32
C THR A 160 -11.81 -14.18 -8.65
N ASP A 161 -12.56 -14.22 -9.75
CA ASP A 161 -12.11 -14.07 -11.14
C ASP A 161 -11.79 -12.61 -11.53
N ARG A 162 -11.92 -11.64 -10.60
CA ARG A 162 -11.64 -10.23 -10.85
C ARG A 162 -10.14 -9.95 -10.93
N TYR A 163 -9.81 -8.71 -11.29
CA TYR A 163 -8.43 -8.36 -11.62
C TYR A 163 -7.52 -8.25 -10.39
N ARG A 164 -6.37 -8.92 -10.49
CA ARG A 164 -5.16 -8.61 -9.74
C ARG A 164 -4.56 -7.38 -10.41
N GLU A 165 -4.07 -6.43 -9.64
CA GLU A 165 -3.60 -5.18 -10.21
C GLU A 165 -2.41 -4.59 -9.48
N PHE A 166 -1.71 -3.71 -10.19
CA PHE A 166 -0.67 -2.87 -9.63
C PHE A 166 -0.63 -1.52 -10.35
N ALA A 167 -0.27 -0.47 -9.63
CA ALA A 167 -0.11 0.86 -10.18
C ALA A 167 1.30 1.39 -9.92
N ILE A 168 1.86 2.08 -10.90
CA ILE A 168 3.18 2.72 -10.84
C ILE A 168 2.96 4.22 -11.00
N VAL A 169 3.42 5.02 -10.03
CA VAL A 169 3.14 6.45 -9.92
C VAL A 169 4.43 7.25 -9.96
N ALA A 170 4.58 8.11 -10.98
CA ALA A 170 5.76 8.95 -11.17
C ALA A 170 5.65 10.29 -10.41
N TRP A 171 6.73 10.68 -9.73
CA TRP A 171 6.83 11.94 -9.01
C TRP A 171 7.07 13.13 -9.96
N GLU A 172 8.15 13.90 -9.77
CA GLU A 172 8.26 15.28 -10.28
C GLU A 172 8.91 15.41 -11.67
N GLY A 173 9.22 14.29 -12.34
CA GLY A 173 9.80 14.34 -13.68
C GLY A 173 9.60 13.07 -14.49
N PRO A 174 9.74 13.15 -15.83
CA PRO A 174 9.52 12.01 -16.71
C PRO A 174 10.45 10.85 -16.37
N THR A 175 9.92 9.63 -16.42
CA THR A 175 10.62 8.39 -16.10
C THR A 175 10.19 7.29 -17.06
N THR A 176 11.14 6.44 -17.45
CA THR A 176 10.83 5.18 -18.14
C THR A 176 10.86 4.05 -17.11
N VAL A 177 9.87 3.16 -17.19
CA VAL A 177 9.71 2.00 -16.32
C VAL A 177 9.69 0.73 -17.16
N GLU A 178 10.49 -0.24 -16.77
CA GLU A 178 10.54 -1.58 -17.33
C GLU A 178 9.83 -2.57 -16.39
N VAL A 179 8.84 -3.28 -16.92
CA VAL A 179 8.02 -4.24 -16.18
C VAL A 179 8.24 -5.63 -16.77
N TYR A 180 8.80 -6.54 -15.97
CA TYR A 180 9.16 -7.90 -16.35
C TYR A 180 8.09 -8.86 -15.81
N LEU A 181 7.18 -9.28 -16.67
CA LEU A 181 5.89 -9.85 -16.29
C LEU A 181 5.95 -11.34 -15.89
N LYS A 182 5.40 -11.69 -14.72
CA LYS A 182 5.21 -13.10 -14.28
C LYS A 182 3.81 -13.66 -14.55
N GLY A 183 2.83 -12.81 -14.78
CA GLY A 183 1.49 -13.15 -15.29
C GLY A 183 1.21 -12.46 -16.62
N ALA A 184 0.07 -12.75 -17.26
CA ALA A 184 -0.36 -12.04 -18.46
C ALA A 184 -1.23 -10.84 -18.07
N VAL A 185 -0.79 -9.62 -18.41
CA VAL A 185 -1.53 -8.38 -18.10
C VAL A 185 -2.23 -7.84 -19.34
N ILE A 186 -3.34 -7.14 -19.14
CA ILE A 186 -3.93 -6.26 -20.14
C ILE A 186 -3.42 -4.86 -19.84
N PHE A 187 -2.94 -4.10 -20.83
CA PHE A 187 -2.56 -2.69 -20.69
C PHE A 187 -2.84 -1.93 -21.99
N GLN A 188 -3.47 -0.76 -21.90
CA GLN A 188 -3.86 0.06 -23.05
C GLN A 188 -4.62 -0.72 -24.15
N GLY A 189 -5.50 -1.64 -23.73
CA GLY A 189 -6.29 -2.50 -24.62
C GLY A 189 -5.52 -3.65 -25.28
N LYS A 190 -4.23 -3.86 -24.94
CA LYS A 190 -3.40 -4.95 -25.46
C LYS A 190 -3.06 -5.96 -24.38
N THR A 191 -3.11 -7.25 -24.71
CA THR A 191 -2.60 -8.32 -23.86
C THR A 191 -1.08 -8.44 -23.99
N HIS A 192 -0.38 -8.42 -22.87
CA HIS A 192 1.06 -8.67 -22.75
C HIS A 192 1.26 -10.03 -22.08
N ALA A 193 1.98 -10.92 -22.75
CA ALA A 193 2.16 -12.29 -22.29
C ALA A 193 3.10 -12.40 -21.07
N ARG A 194 2.91 -13.44 -20.27
CA ARG A 194 3.86 -13.87 -19.24
C ARG A 194 5.27 -14.01 -19.83
N GLY A 195 6.27 -13.52 -19.11
CA GLY A 195 7.68 -13.52 -19.52
C GLY A 195 8.06 -12.39 -20.49
N SER A 196 7.10 -11.56 -20.94
CA SER A 196 7.42 -10.38 -21.76
C SER A 196 7.86 -9.18 -20.91
N LYS A 197 8.67 -8.31 -21.51
CA LYS A 197 9.01 -7.00 -20.96
C LYS A 197 8.09 -5.93 -21.55
N LEU A 198 7.44 -5.15 -20.68
CA LEU A 198 6.69 -3.95 -21.05
C LEU A 198 7.49 -2.71 -20.64
N THR A 199 7.63 -1.75 -21.56
CA THR A 199 8.28 -0.46 -21.28
C THR A 199 7.22 0.64 -21.28
N ILE A 200 7.05 1.29 -20.14
CA ILE A 200 6.07 2.36 -19.91
C ILE A 200 6.82 3.68 -19.76
N LYS A 201 6.33 4.74 -20.39
CA LYS A 201 6.80 6.11 -20.14
C LYS A 201 5.74 6.84 -19.34
N LEU A 202 6.17 7.49 -18.26
CA LEU A 202 5.32 8.31 -17.40
C LEU A 202 5.90 9.72 -17.35
N GLU A 203 5.07 10.73 -17.58
CA GLU A 203 5.41 12.13 -17.28
C GLU A 203 5.29 12.41 -15.78
N ALA A 204 5.70 13.61 -15.36
CA ALA A 204 5.54 14.06 -13.97
C ALA A 204 4.07 14.00 -13.53
N HIS A 205 3.83 13.43 -12.33
CA HIS A 205 2.51 13.22 -11.74
C HIS A 205 1.55 12.43 -12.64
N GLN A 206 2.06 11.40 -13.33
CA GLN A 206 1.25 10.39 -14.01
C GLN A 206 1.37 9.03 -13.31
N ALA A 207 0.34 8.22 -13.46
CA ALA A 207 0.33 6.83 -13.02
C ALA A 207 0.00 5.89 -14.19
N ALA A 208 0.52 4.66 -14.16
CA ALA A 208 0.05 3.55 -14.99
C ALA A 208 -0.52 2.47 -14.07
N GLN A 209 -1.79 2.10 -14.27
CA GLN A 209 -2.38 0.91 -13.65
C GLN A 209 -2.39 -0.24 -14.65
N LEU A 210 -2.04 -1.44 -14.16
CA LEU A 210 -1.98 -2.67 -14.92
C LEU A 210 -2.87 -3.72 -14.25
N GLN A 211 -3.77 -4.33 -15.02
CA GLN A 211 -4.74 -5.30 -14.54
C GLN A 211 -4.55 -6.67 -15.20
N SER A 212 -4.77 -7.73 -14.43
CA SER A 212 -4.52 -9.12 -14.81
C SER A 212 -5.65 -10.04 -14.33
N PRO A 213 -6.19 -10.93 -15.18
CA PRO A 213 -7.10 -12.00 -14.75
C PRO A 213 -6.38 -13.15 -14.01
N VAL A 214 -5.04 -13.16 -14.02
CA VAL A 214 -4.20 -14.18 -13.37
C VAL A 214 -3.28 -13.56 -12.32
N ASP A 215 -2.68 -14.38 -11.47
CA ASP A 215 -1.62 -13.94 -10.56
C ASP A 215 -0.43 -13.32 -11.34
N VAL A 216 0.08 -12.20 -10.83
CA VAL A 216 1.23 -11.46 -11.36
C VAL A 216 2.37 -11.33 -10.33
N SER A 217 2.27 -12.03 -9.20
CA SER A 217 3.30 -12.08 -8.17
C SER A 217 4.68 -12.43 -8.74
N GLY A 218 5.73 -11.79 -8.21
CA GLY A 218 7.09 -11.87 -8.73
C GLY A 218 7.36 -11.01 -9.97
N THR A 219 6.37 -10.26 -10.50
CA THR A 219 6.60 -9.28 -11.58
C THR A 219 7.56 -8.20 -11.08
N ARG A 220 8.70 -8.05 -11.75
CA ARG A 220 9.74 -7.08 -11.36
C ARG A 220 9.53 -5.75 -12.09
N ILE A 221 9.56 -4.66 -11.34
CA ILE A 221 9.42 -3.29 -11.85
C ILE A 221 10.75 -2.57 -11.62
N VAL A 222 11.32 -1.99 -12.67
CA VAL A 222 12.57 -1.21 -12.63
C VAL A 222 12.35 0.14 -13.28
N SER A 223 12.61 1.25 -12.59
CA SER A 223 12.41 2.61 -13.10
C SER A 223 13.70 3.44 -13.13
N GLN A 224 13.76 4.42 -14.04
CA GLN A 224 14.91 5.34 -14.14
C GLN A 224 14.97 6.38 -13.01
N LYS A 225 13.85 6.62 -12.33
CA LYS A 225 13.69 7.56 -11.20
C LYS A 225 12.77 6.94 -10.16
N PRO A 226 12.81 7.38 -8.89
CA PRO A 226 11.90 6.91 -7.86
C PRO A 226 10.42 7.02 -8.26
N VAL A 227 9.67 5.96 -7.98
CA VAL A 227 8.22 5.85 -8.22
C VAL A 227 7.53 5.26 -7.01
N ALA A 228 6.27 5.58 -6.77
CA ALA A 228 5.44 4.79 -5.85
C ALA A 228 4.86 3.60 -6.60
N VAL A 229 4.84 2.43 -5.97
CA VAL A 229 4.19 1.23 -6.51
C VAL A 229 3.11 0.78 -5.54
N TYR A 230 1.90 0.62 -6.05
CA TYR A 230 0.77 0.00 -5.36
C TYR A 230 0.52 -1.39 -5.95
N VAL A 231 0.12 -2.34 -5.12
CA VAL A 231 -0.30 -3.69 -5.55
C VAL A 231 -1.59 -4.07 -4.87
N GLY A 232 -2.39 -4.92 -5.52
CA GLY A 232 -3.71 -5.20 -5.01
C GLY A 232 -4.57 -6.11 -5.87
N HIS A 233 -5.85 -6.05 -5.58
CA HIS A 233 -6.89 -6.79 -6.27
C HIS A 233 -8.18 -5.99 -6.17
N THR A 234 -8.86 -5.78 -7.31
CA THR A 234 -10.08 -4.97 -7.38
C THR A 234 -11.23 -5.51 -6.51
N CYS A 235 -11.17 -6.79 -6.11
CA CYS A 235 -12.23 -7.52 -5.42
C CYS A 235 -11.74 -8.89 -4.90
N VAL A 236 -11.26 -8.94 -3.66
CA VAL A 236 -11.08 -10.19 -2.91
C VAL A 236 -12.42 -10.56 -2.25
N THR A 237 -12.94 -11.74 -2.53
CA THR A 237 -14.16 -12.25 -1.87
C THR A 237 -13.85 -13.43 -0.98
N ARG A 238 -14.25 -13.34 0.30
CA ARG A 238 -14.49 -14.50 1.17
C ARG A 238 -16.00 -14.56 1.43
N ALA A 239 -16.67 -15.55 0.84
CA ALA A 239 -18.13 -15.71 0.76
C ALA A 239 -18.87 -14.80 -0.25
N THR A 240 -19.61 -13.77 0.17
CA THR A 240 -20.55 -13.02 -0.70
C THR A 240 -20.24 -11.53 -0.87
N GLN A 241 -19.29 -10.99 -0.10
CA GLN A 241 -18.88 -9.58 -0.16
C GLN A 241 -17.52 -9.45 -0.86
N CYS A 242 -17.25 -8.27 -1.39
CA CYS A 242 -16.17 -7.98 -2.34
C CYS A 242 -15.34 -6.84 -1.77
N ASP A 243 -14.20 -7.17 -1.18
CA ASP A 243 -13.32 -6.19 -0.55
C ASP A 243 -12.16 -5.85 -1.51
N HIS A 244 -12.00 -4.58 -1.82
CA HIS A 244 -10.79 -4.07 -2.47
C HIS A 244 -9.60 -4.23 -1.52
N VAL A 245 -8.44 -4.58 -2.07
CA VAL A 245 -7.18 -4.67 -1.32
C VAL A 245 -6.12 -3.95 -2.14
N SER A 246 -5.42 -3.00 -1.53
CA SER A 246 -4.40 -2.15 -2.13
C SER A 246 -3.34 -1.80 -1.10
N GLU A 247 -2.09 -2.13 -1.34
CA GLU A 247 -0.97 -1.72 -0.50
C GLU A 247 0.12 -1.00 -1.28
N GLN A 248 0.67 0.08 -0.70
CA GLN A 248 1.88 0.70 -1.22
C GLN A 248 3.10 -0.14 -0.86
N LEU A 249 3.81 -0.62 -1.88
CA LEU A 249 5.05 -1.36 -1.68
C LEU A 249 6.22 -0.46 -1.28
N LEU A 250 7.13 -1.06 -0.52
CA LEU A 250 8.46 -0.54 -0.24
C LEU A 250 9.45 -1.02 -1.32
N PRO A 251 10.39 -0.15 -1.76
CA PRO A 251 11.40 -0.55 -2.73
C PRO A 251 12.34 -1.60 -2.15
N VAL A 252 12.97 -2.38 -3.02
CA VAL A 252 13.94 -3.43 -2.64
C VAL A 252 15.08 -2.88 -1.76
N SER A 253 15.49 -1.63 -1.96
CA SER A 253 16.48 -0.92 -1.15
C SER A 253 16.08 -0.70 0.32
N SER A 254 14.80 -0.90 0.66
CA SER A 254 14.25 -0.71 2.01
C SER A 254 13.81 -2.04 2.65
N TRP A 255 14.09 -3.18 2.03
CA TRP A 255 13.71 -4.49 2.56
C TRP A 255 14.65 -4.94 3.69
N GLY A 256 14.07 -5.33 4.81
CA GLY A 256 14.78 -5.97 5.92
C GLY A 256 14.98 -7.48 5.74
N THR A 257 15.77 -8.08 6.63
CA THR A 257 16.07 -9.52 6.64
C THR A 257 15.37 -10.29 7.78
N SER A 258 14.57 -9.61 8.61
CA SER A 258 13.91 -10.20 9.78
C SER A 258 12.62 -9.46 10.09
N PHE A 259 11.54 -10.23 10.28
CA PHE A 259 10.19 -9.70 10.45
C PHE A 259 9.46 -10.47 11.55
N ILE A 260 8.63 -9.76 12.33
CA ILE A 260 7.73 -10.38 13.31
C ILE A 260 6.34 -10.40 12.70
N VAL A 261 5.78 -11.60 12.51
CA VAL A 261 4.42 -11.80 11.99
C VAL A 261 3.51 -12.18 13.16
N PRO A 262 2.63 -11.28 13.65
CA PRO A 262 1.67 -11.64 14.68
C PRO A 262 0.58 -12.56 14.11
N SER A 263 0.09 -13.49 14.94
CA SER A 263 -1.08 -14.31 14.59
C SER A 263 -2.33 -13.44 14.59
N LEU A 264 -3.18 -13.56 13.57
CA LEU A 264 -4.49 -12.93 13.58
C LEU A 264 -5.46 -13.78 14.41
N SER A 265 -6.23 -13.14 15.29
CA SER A 265 -7.18 -13.84 16.19
C SER A 265 -8.51 -14.12 15.47
N SER A 266 -8.49 -15.05 14.51
CA SER A 266 -9.69 -15.56 13.83
C SER A 266 -9.83 -17.07 14.06
N GLU A 267 -10.88 -17.49 14.76
CA GLU A 267 -11.03 -18.88 15.24
C GLU A 267 -11.22 -19.95 14.14
N ARG A 268 -11.25 -19.59 12.84
CA ARG A 268 -11.74 -20.49 11.78
C ARG A 268 -11.00 -20.47 10.44
N GLN A 269 -9.89 -19.75 10.26
CA GLN A 269 -9.26 -19.61 8.93
C GLN A 269 -7.73 -19.74 8.97
N HIS A 270 -7.16 -20.19 7.86
CA HIS A 270 -5.71 -20.17 7.63
C HIS A 270 -5.26 -18.77 7.19
N ASP A 271 -4.22 -18.27 7.84
CA ASP A 271 -3.48 -17.09 7.39
C ASP A 271 -2.46 -17.48 6.31
N PHE A 272 -2.27 -16.60 5.32
CA PHE A 272 -1.29 -16.78 4.25
C PHE A 272 -0.20 -15.73 4.36
N LEU A 273 1.05 -16.17 4.52
CA LEU A 273 2.23 -15.32 4.48
C LEU A 273 2.89 -15.41 3.10
N TYR A 274 2.93 -14.30 2.38
CA TYR A 274 3.69 -14.16 1.14
C TYR A 274 5.07 -13.58 1.47
N VAL A 275 6.14 -14.22 0.99
CA VAL A 275 7.53 -13.80 1.22
C VAL A 275 8.22 -13.69 -0.12
N ALA A 276 8.50 -12.47 -0.57
CA ALA A 276 9.32 -12.21 -1.74
C ALA A 276 10.79 -12.07 -1.35
N THR A 277 11.70 -12.41 -2.27
CA THR A 277 13.15 -12.20 -2.08
C THR A 277 13.74 -11.55 -3.33
N SER A 278 14.71 -10.65 -3.15
CA SER A 278 15.38 -9.93 -4.25
C SER A 278 16.54 -10.71 -4.86
N GLN A 279 17.00 -11.75 -4.15
CA GLN A 279 18.08 -12.65 -4.52
C GLN A 279 17.82 -14.02 -3.88
N THR A 280 18.45 -15.08 -4.38
CA THR A 280 18.34 -16.42 -3.80
C THR A 280 18.69 -16.41 -2.31
N THR A 281 17.70 -16.70 -1.46
CA THR A 281 17.78 -16.51 -0.01
C THR A 281 17.23 -17.73 0.71
N GLN A 282 17.93 -18.18 1.75
CA GLN A 282 17.39 -19.17 2.67
C GLN A 282 16.48 -18.47 3.67
N VAL A 283 15.17 -18.59 3.47
CA VAL A 283 14.16 -18.08 4.39
C VAL A 283 13.98 -19.07 5.55
N GLU A 284 13.86 -18.52 6.75
CA GLU A 284 13.55 -19.26 7.97
C GLU A 284 12.26 -18.70 8.58
N VAL A 285 11.33 -19.59 8.94
CA VAL A 285 10.11 -19.25 9.66
C VAL A 285 10.08 -20.02 10.97
N GLN A 286 10.08 -19.29 12.08
CA GLN A 286 9.89 -19.83 13.42
C GLN A 286 8.46 -19.55 13.90
N SER A 287 7.75 -20.59 14.35
CA SER A 287 6.44 -20.48 14.99
C SER A 287 6.44 -21.32 16.27
N GLY A 288 6.47 -20.64 17.42
CA GLY A 288 6.68 -21.27 18.72
C GLY A 288 7.99 -22.07 18.77
N ARG A 289 7.89 -23.39 18.91
CA ARG A 289 9.02 -24.33 18.90
C ARG A 289 9.33 -24.92 17.51
N SER A 290 8.45 -24.71 16.53
CA SER A 290 8.62 -25.20 15.17
C SER A 290 9.45 -24.23 14.35
N LYS A 291 10.42 -24.77 13.59
CA LYS A 291 11.30 -24.01 12.70
C LYS A 291 11.30 -24.69 11.33
N ILE A 292 10.97 -23.93 10.30
CA ILE A 292 10.93 -24.38 8.90
C ILE A 292 11.91 -23.51 8.12
N SER A 293 12.68 -24.11 7.21
CA SER A 293 13.52 -23.36 6.28
C SER A 293 13.20 -23.74 4.84
N ARG A 294 13.23 -22.76 3.94
CA ARG A 294 13.07 -22.93 2.50
C ARG A 294 14.04 -22.01 1.76
N ALA A 295 14.73 -22.53 0.76
CA ALA A 295 15.40 -21.67 -0.21
C ALA A 295 14.34 -21.10 -1.17
N LEU A 296 14.26 -19.78 -1.26
CA LEU A 296 13.48 -19.08 -2.28
C LEU A 296 14.48 -18.49 -3.29
N THR A 297 14.15 -18.52 -4.58
CA THR A 297 14.89 -17.73 -5.57
C THR A 297 14.32 -16.31 -5.62
N ALA A 298 15.06 -15.39 -6.23
CA ALA A 298 14.44 -14.15 -6.70
C ALA A 298 13.22 -14.48 -7.59
N GLU A 299 12.24 -13.58 -7.59
CA GLU A 299 11.07 -13.63 -8.47
C GLU A 299 10.09 -14.82 -8.27
N GLN A 300 10.13 -15.49 -7.10
CA GLN A 300 9.18 -16.52 -6.64
C GLN A 300 8.15 -15.98 -5.65
#